data_AF-A0A370NDA0-F1
#
_entry.id   AF-A0A370NDA0-F1
#
_cell.length_a   1.000
_cell.length_b   1.000
_cell.length_c   1.000
_cell.angle_alpha   90.00
_cell.angle_beta   90.00
_cell.angle_gamma   90.00
#
_symmetry.space_group_name_H-M   'P 1'
#
loop_
_entity.id
_entity.type
_entity.pdbx_description
1 polymer ?
#
loop_
_entity_poly.entity_id
_entity_poly.type
_entity_poly.pdbx_seq_one_letter_code
_entity_poly.pdbx_strand_id
1 'polypeptide(L)' 'MEPKTPAPTQRFNASHVVEAELAHLDWATRQPALSMLDAGYWRRRLLAVKCRFEMTQRQNMRLERILQRLGYPSD' A
#
# COMPACT_ATOMS: atom_id res chain seq x y z
N MET A 1 34.00 8.48 -8.96
CA MET A 1 32.81 7.61 -9.11
C MET A 1 31.60 8.49 -8.87
N GLU A 2 30.86 8.84 -9.91
CA GLU A 2 29.61 9.57 -9.73
C GLU A 2 28.53 8.60 -9.21
N PRO A 3 27.74 8.99 -8.19
CA PRO A 3 26.65 8.14 -7.72
C PRO A 3 25.60 8.04 -8.84
N LYS A 4 25.47 6.84 -9.42
CA LYS A 4 24.37 6.48 -10.33
C LYS A 4 23.06 6.69 -9.58
N THR A 5 22.40 7.82 -9.80
CA THR A 5 21.04 8.06 -9.33
C THR A 5 20.16 6.89 -9.79
N PRO A 6 19.47 6.19 -8.87
CA PRO A 6 18.59 5.10 -9.26
C PRO A 6 17.51 5.68 -10.18
N ALA A 7 17.32 5.05 -11.33
CA ALA A 7 16.28 5.46 -12.27
C ALA A 7 14.94 5.54 -11.51
N PRO A 8 14.14 6.61 -11.71
CA PRO A 8 12.85 6.71 -11.06
C PRO A 8 12.05 5.46 -11.40
N THR A 9 11.63 4.72 -10.37
CA THR A 9 10.81 3.52 -10.56
C THR A 9 9.55 3.95 -11.31
N GLN A 10 9.42 3.49 -12.56
CA GLN A 10 8.25 3.79 -13.37
C GLN A 10 7.03 3.17 -12.70
N ARG A 11 6.11 4.01 -12.23
CA ARG A 11 4.85 3.57 -11.65
C ARG A 11 3.88 3.19 -12.76
N PHE A 12 3.16 2.11 -12.57
CA PHE A 12 2.19 1.62 -13.55
C PHE A 12 0.84 2.31 -13.39
N ASN A 13 0.25 2.74 -14.50
CA ASN A 13 -1.12 3.25 -14.54
C ASN A 13 -2.10 2.07 -14.65
N ALA A 14 -2.49 1.51 -13.50
CA ALA A 14 -3.37 0.33 -13.43
C ALA A 14 -4.44 0.49 -12.33
N SER A 15 -5.26 1.53 -12.45
CA SER A 15 -6.23 1.92 -11.41
C SER A 15 -7.15 0.78 -10.96
N HIS A 16 -7.62 -0.08 -11.88
CA HIS A 16 -8.46 -1.23 -11.53
C HIS A 16 -7.72 -2.30 -10.70
N VAL A 17 -6.43 -2.51 -10.97
CA VAL A 17 -5.58 -3.40 -10.19
C VAL A 17 -5.37 -2.85 -8.79
N VAL A 18 -5.13 -1.54 -8.68
CA VAL A 18 -5.01 -0.85 -7.39
C VAL A 18 -6.29 -1.00 -6.56
N GLU A 19 -7.48 -0.83 -7.14
CA GLU A 19 -8.73 -1.05 -6.41
C GLU A 19 -8.89 -2.49 -5.92
N ALA A 20 -8.54 -3.47 -6.76
CA ALA A 20 -8.61 -4.89 -6.40
C ALA A 20 -7.65 -5.22 -5.25
N GLU A 21 -6.40 -4.73 -5.32
CA GLU A 21 -5.40 -4.92 -4.26
C GLU A 21 -5.83 -4.23 -2.95
N LEU A 22 -6.33 -3.00 -3.01
CA LEU A 22 -6.83 -2.30 -1.83
C LEU A 22 -8.06 -3.00 -1.21
N ALA A 23 -8.95 -3.53 -2.04
CA ALA A 23 -10.09 -4.32 -1.56
C ALA A 23 -9.63 -5.62 -0.88
N HIS A 24 -8.69 -6.34 -1.49
CA HIS A 24 -8.12 -7.54 -0.91
C HIS A 24 -7.42 -7.26 0.42
N LEU A 25 -6.58 -6.23 0.49
CA LEU A 25 -5.85 -5.87 1.70
C LEU A 25 -6.78 -5.36 2.81
N ASP A 26 -7.81 -4.59 2.47
CA ASP A 26 -8.81 -4.16 3.46
C ASP A 26 -9.59 -5.35 4.03
N TRP A 27 -9.97 -6.32 3.19
CA TRP A 27 -10.62 -7.54 3.65
C TRP A 27 -9.68 -8.40 4.50
N ALA A 28 -8.44 -8.62 4.05
CA ALA A 28 -7.47 -9.49 4.69
C ALA A 28 -7.07 -8.99 6.08
N THR A 29 -6.84 -7.68 6.22
CA THR A 29 -6.49 -7.05 7.51
C THR A 29 -7.62 -7.06 8.54
N ARG A 30 -8.85 -7.41 8.15
CA ARG A 30 -9.99 -7.59 9.05
C ARG A 30 -10.21 -9.04 9.45
N GLN A 31 -9.51 -10.00 8.85
CA GLN A 31 -9.71 -11.42 9.15
C GLN A 31 -9.00 -11.80 10.46
N PRO A 32 -9.70 -12.42 11.43
CA PRO A 32 -9.09 -12.82 12.71
C PRO A 32 -7.92 -13.78 12.56
N ALA A 33 -7.97 -14.71 11.60
CA ALA A 33 -6.87 -15.65 11.35
C ALA A 33 -5.61 -14.95 10.78
N LEU A 34 -5.79 -13.81 10.11
CA LEU A 34 -4.73 -13.03 9.50
C LEU A 34 -4.25 -11.88 10.41
N SER A 35 -4.91 -11.65 11.55
CA SER A 35 -4.46 -10.68 12.58
C SER A 35 -3.18 -11.14 13.29
N MET A 36 -2.84 -12.44 13.19
CA MET A 36 -1.54 -12.97 13.62
C MET A 36 -0.37 -12.45 12.77
N LEU A 37 -0.64 -11.92 11.56
CA LEU A 37 0.39 -11.27 10.76
C LEU A 37 0.66 -9.87 11.32
N ASP A 38 1.93 -9.59 11.61
CA ASP A 38 2.43 -8.33 12.16
C ASP A 38 1.90 -7.11 11.38
N ALA A 39 1.50 -6.05 12.09
CA ALA A 39 1.13 -4.76 11.51
C ALA A 39 2.22 -4.25 10.54
N GLY A 40 3.49 -4.54 10.85
CA GLY A 40 4.63 -4.19 9.99
C GLY A 40 4.60 -4.88 8.62
N TYR A 41 4.12 -6.13 8.57
CA TYR A 41 3.93 -6.86 7.32
C TYR A 41 2.86 -6.20 6.44
N TRP A 42 1.71 -5.85 7.02
CA TRP A 42 0.61 -5.21 6.29
C TRP A 42 0.99 -3.82 5.77
N ARG A 43 1.72 -3.05 6.57
CA ARG A 43 2.28 -1.76 6.14
C ARG A 43 3.20 -1.92 4.94
N ARG A 44 4.13 -2.88 4.96
CA ARG A 44 5.03 -3.15 3.82
C ARG A 44 4.24 -3.50 2.56
N ARG A 45 3.16 -4.29 2.67
CA ARG A 45 2.30 -4.63 1.53
C ARG A 45 1.56 -3.43 0.96
N LEU A 46 0.96 -2.59 1.80
CA LEU A 46 0.27 -1.37 1.37
C LEU A 46 1.24 -0.37 0.72
N LEU A 47 2.41 -0.14 1.32
CA LEU A 47 3.43 0.75 0.75
C LEU A 47 3.98 0.21 -0.58
N ALA A 48 4.11 -1.11 -0.73
CA ALA A 48 4.51 -1.70 -2.01
C ALA A 48 3.51 -1.40 -3.14
N VAL A 49 2.20 -1.35 -2.85
CA VAL A 49 1.18 -0.92 -3.83
C VAL A 49 1.40 0.56 -4.20
N LYS A 50 1.57 1.44 -3.21
CA LYS A 50 1.84 2.88 -3.42
C LYS A 50 3.11 3.15 -4.22
N CYS A 51 4.14 2.33 -4.04
CA CYS A 51 5.40 2.48 -4.79
C CYS A 51 5.33 1.93 -6.22
N ARG A 52 4.47 0.94 -6.49
CA ARG A 52 4.39 0.27 -7.80
C ARG A 52 3.40 0.92 -8.77
N PHE A 53 2.37 1.60 -8.26
CA PHE A 53 1.28 2.10 -9.10
C PHE A 53 1.09 3.60 -8.93
N GLU A 54 0.67 4.25 -10.02
CA GLU A 54 0.09 5.58 -9.91
C GLU A 54 -1.30 5.44 -9.29
N MET A 55 -1.53 6.18 -8.19
CA MET A 55 -2.76 6.10 -7.41
C MET A 55 -3.52 7.41 -7.51
N THR A 56 -4.83 7.30 -7.69
CA THR A 56 -5.71 8.47 -7.58
C THR A 56 -5.77 8.97 -6.14
N GLN A 57 -6.17 10.23 -5.94
CA GLN A 57 -6.36 10.79 -4.60
C GLN A 57 -7.32 9.94 -3.74
N ARG A 58 -8.39 9.42 -4.34
CA ARG A 58 -9.35 8.53 -3.66
C ARG A 58 -8.69 7.23 -3.18
N GLN A 59 -7.83 6.64 -3.99
CA GLN A 59 -7.10 5.42 -3.64
C GLN A 59 -6.07 5.67 -2.53
N ASN A 60 -5.36 6.80 -2.58
CA ASN A 60 -4.43 7.21 -1.51
C ASN A 60 -5.15 7.38 -0.17
N MET A 61 -6.28 8.11 -0.14
CA MET A 61 -7.08 8.25 1.07
C MET A 61 -7.57 6.91 1.62
N ARG A 62 -7.96 5.97 0.74
CA ARG A 62 -8.39 4.63 1.15
C ARG A 62 -7.23 3.85 1.76
N LEU A 63 -6.04 3.90 1.16
CA LEU A 63 -4.84 3.27 1.68
C LEU A 63 -4.47 3.82 3.06
N GLU A 64 -4.52 5.14 3.25
CA GLU A 64 -4.24 5.80 4.53
C GLU A 64 -5.19 5.34 5.65
N ARG A 65 -6.49 5.20 5.35
CA ARG A 65 -7.46 4.66 6.33
C ARG A 65 -7.12 3.23 6.76
N ILE A 66 -6.64 2.39 5.85
CA ILE A 66 -6.22 1.02 6.20
C ILE A 66 -4.97 1.09 7.11
N LEU A 67 -4.00 1.95 6.79
CA LEU A 67 -2.80 2.14 7.61
C LEU A 67 -3.13 2.65 9.02
N GLN A 68 -4.03 3.64 9.13
CA GLN A 68 -4.48 4.17 10.42
C GLN A 68 -5.12 3.10 11.28
N ARG A 69 -5.97 2.23 10.70
CA ARG A 69 -6.58 1.10 11.42
C ARG A 69 -5.53 0.11 11.93
N LEU A 70 -4.43 -0.05 11.20
CA LEU A 70 -3.30 -0.90 11.60
C LEU A 70 -2.40 -0.23 12.66
N GLY A 71 -2.76 0.96 13.15
CA GLY A 71 -2.02 1.67 14.19
C GLY A 71 -0.84 2.48 13.67
N TYR A 72 -0.77 2.75 12.36
CA TYR A 72 0.26 3.62 11.79
C TYR A 72 -0.25 5.04 11.63
N PRO A 73 0.45 6.05 12.19
CA PRO A 73 0.11 7.44 11.94
C PRO A 73 0.27 7.74 10.44
N SER A 74 -0.63 8.57 9.91
CA SER A 74 -0.36 9.24 8.64
C SER A 74 0.81 10.17 8.88
N ASP A 75 1.86 10.03 8.07
CA ASP A 75 2.85 11.10 7.87
C ASP A 75 2.13 12.33 7.28
#